data_AF-K9VK11-F1
#
_entry.id   AF-K9VK11-F1
#
_cell.length_a   1.000
_cell.length_b   1.000
_cell.length_c   1.000
_cell.angle_alpha   90.00
_cell.angle_beta   90.00
_cell.angle_gamma   90.00
#
_symmetry.space_group_name_H-M   'P 1'
#
loop_
_entity.id
_entity.type
_entity.pdbx_description
1 polymer ?
#
loop_
_entity_poly.entity_id
_entity_poly.type
_entity_poly.pdbx_seq_one_letter_code
_entity_poly.pdbx_strand_id
1 'polypeptide(L)'
;MNSEYIETSRAIYENAEPEYRRYYFDEMAGGFVLIHQQHNLNNSEIFLAEVLAKIGKRVRILSEQAAEGVRTPDAEIDGEICEFKELTESTRNIRYRVQEGISRAKNQGASVVIFHINRENYDVWKINAGIKQGLFWVSQNQIQQIFFVANSKQIQIITREDWQNGRPFQRI
;
A
#
# COMPACT_ATOMS: atom_id res chain seq x y z
N MET A 1 11.00 -18.87 6.95
CA MET A 1 11.09 -18.12 5.67
C MET A 1 12.28 -18.65 4.90
N ASN A 2 12.28 -18.63 3.56
CA ASN A 2 13.31 -19.28 2.74
C ASN A 2 14.62 -18.45 2.77
N SER A 3 15.77 -19.06 3.11
CA SER A 3 17.09 -18.38 3.12
C SER A 3 17.40 -17.75 1.76
N GLU A 4 17.08 -18.47 0.69
CA GLU A 4 17.26 -18.01 -0.70
C GLU A 4 16.48 -16.72 -0.99
N TYR A 5 15.29 -16.57 -0.41
CA TYR A 5 14.49 -15.35 -0.56
C TYR A 5 15.18 -14.15 0.08
N ILE A 6 15.68 -14.33 1.31
CA ILE A 6 16.36 -13.27 2.07
C ILE A 6 17.66 -12.86 1.37
N GLU A 7 18.45 -13.83 0.90
CA GLU A 7 19.68 -13.59 0.15
C GLU A 7 19.40 -12.85 -1.16
N THR A 8 18.39 -13.26 -1.90
CA THR A 8 17.95 -12.56 -3.13
C THR A 8 17.50 -11.14 -2.82
N SER A 9 16.69 -10.95 -1.78
CA SER A 9 16.26 -9.62 -1.35
C SER A 9 17.43 -8.73 -0.96
N ARG A 10 18.42 -9.28 -0.25
CA ARG A 10 19.62 -8.55 0.15
C ARG A 10 20.42 -8.12 -1.06
N ALA A 11 20.62 -9.01 -2.03
CA ALA A 11 21.32 -8.68 -3.27
C ALA A 11 20.62 -7.55 -4.03
N ILE A 12 19.27 -7.58 -4.15
CA ILE A 12 18.51 -6.49 -4.77
C ILE A 12 18.71 -5.18 -4.00
N TYR A 13 18.59 -5.23 -2.67
CA TYR A 13 18.72 -4.05 -1.82
C TYR A 13 20.13 -3.44 -1.91
N GLU A 14 21.18 -4.25 -1.86
CA GLU A 14 22.58 -3.79 -1.89
C GLU A 14 22.99 -3.27 -3.27
N ASN A 15 22.42 -3.82 -4.35
CA ASN A 15 22.64 -3.40 -5.72
C ASN A 15 21.54 -2.46 -6.25
N ALA A 16 20.85 -1.75 -5.36
CA ALA A 16 19.85 -0.77 -5.74
C ALA A 16 20.43 0.27 -6.72
N GLU A 17 19.63 0.67 -7.71
CA GLU A 17 20.02 1.61 -8.73
C GLU A 17 20.34 2.98 -8.11
N PRO A 18 21.25 3.80 -8.71
CA PRO A 18 21.76 5.02 -8.09
C PRO A 18 20.69 6.03 -7.68
N GLU A 19 19.56 6.06 -8.39
CA GLU A 19 18.41 6.92 -8.11
C GLU A 19 17.60 6.50 -6.88
N TYR A 20 17.88 5.33 -6.29
CA TYR A 20 17.26 4.85 -5.07
C TYR A 20 18.20 4.98 -3.87
N ARG A 21 17.67 5.55 -2.79
CA ARG A 21 18.26 5.48 -1.46
C ARG A 21 17.80 4.20 -0.77
N ARG A 22 18.76 3.41 -0.31
CA ARG A 22 18.56 2.29 0.62
C ARG A 22 18.08 2.84 1.98
N TYR A 23 16.84 2.53 2.37
CA TYR A 23 16.24 3.09 3.57
C TYR A 23 16.20 2.09 4.73
N TYR A 24 15.66 0.89 4.49
CA TYR A 24 15.46 -0.14 5.52
C TYR A 24 15.58 -1.55 4.93
N PHE A 25 16.11 -2.49 5.70
CA PHE A 25 16.12 -3.92 5.38
C PHE A 25 15.76 -4.72 6.63
N ASP A 26 14.79 -5.63 6.52
CA ASP A 26 14.44 -6.56 7.59
C ASP A 26 15.24 -7.86 7.45
N GLU A 27 16.20 -8.06 8.35
CA GLU A 27 17.10 -9.23 8.34
C GLU A 27 16.38 -10.57 8.50
N MET A 28 15.21 -10.58 9.15
CA MET A 28 14.47 -11.83 9.42
C MET A 28 13.45 -12.14 8.33
N ALA A 29 12.78 -11.11 7.83
CA ALA A 29 11.73 -11.26 6.82
C ALA A 29 12.25 -11.13 5.38
N GLY A 30 13.45 -10.57 5.19
CA GLY A 30 14.00 -10.26 3.87
C GLY A 30 13.20 -9.21 3.09
N GLY A 31 12.30 -8.47 3.76
CA GLY A 31 11.64 -7.32 3.15
C GLY A 31 12.52 -6.08 3.27
N PHE A 32 12.31 -5.11 2.38
CA PHE A 32 13.14 -3.91 2.36
C PHE A 32 12.38 -2.69 1.85
N VAL A 33 12.97 -1.52 2.06
CA VAL A 33 12.48 -0.24 1.54
C VAL A 33 13.60 0.45 0.77
N LEU A 34 13.36 0.68 -0.51
CA LEU A 34 14.12 1.58 -1.38
C LEU A 34 13.27 2.82 -1.65
N ILE A 35 13.88 4.00 -1.60
CA ILE A 35 13.17 5.26 -1.82
C ILE A 35 13.84 6.02 -2.96
N HIS A 36 13.07 6.31 -4.01
CA HIS A 36 13.57 7.14 -5.11
C HIS A 36 13.95 8.55 -4.62
N GLN A 37 15.09 9.08 -5.06
CA GLN A 37 15.63 10.36 -4.61
C GLN A 37 14.72 11.56 -4.89
N GLN A 38 13.84 11.44 -5.88
CA GLN A 38 12.90 12.48 -6.29
C GLN A 38 11.49 12.30 -5.71
N HIS A 39 11.31 11.44 -4.71
CA HIS A 39 10.03 11.26 -4.03
C HIS A 39 9.93 12.17 -2.79
N ASN A 40 8.85 12.93 -2.66
CA ASN A 40 8.62 13.76 -1.48
C ASN A 40 7.90 12.97 -0.38
N LEU A 41 8.69 12.26 0.43
CA LEU A 41 8.16 11.40 1.49
C LEU A 41 7.25 12.12 2.48
N ASN A 42 6.17 11.43 2.87
CA ASN A 42 5.45 11.72 4.10
C ASN A 42 5.58 10.60 5.15
N ASN A 43 5.26 10.92 6.40
CA ASN A 43 5.40 9.99 7.53
C ASN A 43 4.53 8.73 7.37
N SER A 44 3.36 8.86 6.74
CA SER A 44 2.45 7.74 6.53
C SER A 44 3.02 6.73 5.53
N GLU A 45 3.62 7.20 4.43
CA GLU A 45 4.23 6.32 3.41
C GLU A 45 5.43 5.57 3.97
N ILE A 46 6.30 6.25 4.73
CA ILE A 46 7.43 5.61 5.42
C ILE A 46 6.92 4.54 6.38
N PHE A 47 5.92 4.87 7.21
CA PHE A 47 5.32 3.93 8.15
C PHE A 47 4.78 2.68 7.44
N LEU A 48 4.01 2.87 6.37
CA LEU A 48 3.49 1.76 5.56
C LEU A 48 4.62 0.91 4.98
N ALA A 49 5.63 1.55 4.37
CA ALA A 49 6.74 0.86 3.74
C ALA A 49 7.52 -0.02 4.73
N GLU A 50 7.82 0.50 5.92
CA GLU A 50 8.49 -0.28 6.97
C GLU A 50 7.64 -1.43 7.49
N VAL A 51 6.34 -1.21 7.72
CA VAL A 51 5.43 -2.26 8.19
C VAL A 51 5.33 -3.39 7.16
N LEU A 52 5.26 -3.05 5.88
CA LEU A 52 5.25 -4.03 4.80
C LEU A 52 6.58 -4.77 4.68
N ALA A 53 7.72 -4.07 4.81
CA ALA A 53 9.04 -4.71 4.82
C ALA A 53 9.19 -5.71 5.97
N LYS A 54 8.63 -5.43 7.15
CA LYS A 54 8.64 -6.35 8.31
C LYS A 54 7.86 -7.63 8.11
N ILE A 55 6.91 -7.65 7.17
CA ILE A 55 6.22 -8.89 6.76
C ILE A 55 6.83 -9.50 5.49
N GLY A 56 8.02 -9.05 5.10
CA GLY A 56 8.82 -9.63 4.02
C GLY A 56 8.62 -8.98 2.65
N LYS A 57 7.85 -7.89 2.55
CA LYS A 57 7.61 -7.21 1.27
C LYS A 57 8.80 -6.39 0.79
N ARG A 58 9.06 -6.40 -0.51
CA ARG A 58 10.09 -5.59 -1.17
C ARG A 58 9.45 -4.31 -1.68
N VAL A 59 9.63 -3.21 -0.96
CA VAL A 59 8.98 -1.93 -1.26
C VAL A 59 9.96 -1.00 -1.99
N ARG A 60 9.57 -0.53 -3.17
CA ARG A 60 10.25 0.52 -3.92
C ARG A 60 9.30 1.72 -4.01
N ILE A 61 9.59 2.78 -3.26
CA ILE A 61 8.85 4.05 -3.36
C ILE A 61 9.33 4.78 -4.62
N LEU A 62 8.39 5.10 -5.52
CA LEU A 62 8.68 5.53 -6.89
C LEU A 62 8.83 7.05 -7.01
N SER A 63 9.33 7.55 -8.14
CA SER A 63 9.43 8.99 -8.36
C SER A 63 8.05 9.65 -8.47
N GLU A 64 7.90 10.85 -7.90
CA GLU A 64 6.75 11.72 -8.16
C GLU A 64 6.95 12.60 -9.41
N GLN A 65 8.15 12.58 -10.01
CA GLN A 65 8.40 13.29 -11.25
C GLN A 65 7.84 12.51 -12.43
N ALA A 66 6.90 13.15 -13.14
CA ALA A 66 6.30 12.64 -14.36
C ALA A 66 6.20 13.76 -15.40
N ALA A 67 6.02 13.38 -16.67
CA ALA A 67 5.60 14.35 -17.68
C ALA A 67 4.26 15.01 -17.28
N GLU A 68 4.03 16.25 -17.70
CA GLU A 68 2.81 16.97 -17.37
C GLU A 68 1.56 16.16 -17.76
N GLY A 69 0.63 16.00 -16.81
CA GLY A 69 -0.60 15.22 -16.99
C GLY A 69 -0.45 13.71 -16.76
N VAL A 70 0.77 13.18 -16.55
CA VAL A 70 1.00 11.80 -16.15
C VAL A 70 1.01 11.71 -14.64
N ARG A 71 0.22 10.78 -14.08
CA ARG A 71 0.28 10.47 -12.64
C ARG A 71 1.23 9.30 -12.44
N THR A 72 2.10 9.41 -11.44
CA THR A 72 2.96 8.31 -11.02
C THR A 72 2.37 7.63 -9.80
N PRO A 73 2.40 6.29 -9.76
CA PRO A 73 2.01 5.56 -8.57
C PRO A 73 2.99 5.79 -7.43
N ASP A 74 2.51 5.59 -6.20
CA ASP A 74 3.31 5.84 -5.00
C ASP A 74 4.45 4.82 -4.83
N ALA A 75 4.17 3.54 -5.10
CA ALA A 75 5.13 2.46 -4.87
C ALA A 75 4.98 1.28 -5.84
N GLU A 76 6.07 0.52 -5.98
CA GLU A 76 6.06 -0.85 -6.47
C GLU A 76 6.38 -1.79 -5.31
N ILE A 77 5.56 -2.82 -5.10
CA ILE A 77 5.74 -3.79 -4.01
C ILE A 77 5.70 -5.19 -4.59
N ASP A 78 6.81 -5.93 -4.44
CA ASP A 78 6.99 -7.26 -5.04
C ASP A 78 6.68 -7.29 -6.56
N GLY A 79 6.94 -6.19 -7.26
CA GLY A 79 6.64 -6.02 -8.70
C GLY A 79 5.21 -5.54 -9.02
N GLU A 80 4.37 -5.30 -8.02
CA GLU A 80 3.01 -4.77 -8.20
C GLU A 80 2.93 -3.27 -7.96
N ILE A 81 2.25 -2.55 -8.86
CA ILE A 81 1.98 -1.13 -8.68
C ILE A 81 0.94 -0.92 -7.58
N CYS A 82 1.34 -0.13 -6.57
CA CYS A 82 0.62 0.09 -5.34
C CYS A 82 0.35 1.57 -5.10
N GLU A 83 -0.77 1.85 -4.44
CA GLU A 83 -1.18 3.20 -4.08
C GLU A 83 -1.41 3.30 -2.57
N PHE A 84 -0.78 4.28 -1.95
CA PHE A 84 -0.89 4.55 -0.52
C PHE A 84 -1.95 5.61 -0.28
N LYS A 85 -2.75 5.39 0.76
CA LYS A 85 -3.82 6.29 1.18
C LYS A 85 -3.81 6.38 2.69
N GLU A 86 -4.18 7.52 3.22
CA GLU A 86 -4.20 7.74 4.67
C GLU A 86 -5.60 8.14 5.13
N LEU A 87 -6.04 7.53 6.23
CA LEU A 87 -7.25 7.88 6.95
C LEU A 87 -6.87 8.53 8.28
N THR A 88 -6.66 9.85 8.24
CA THR A 88 -6.29 10.65 9.40
C THR A 88 -7.48 10.87 10.36
N GLU A 89 -7.19 11.40 11.56
CA GLU A 89 -8.21 11.91 12.49
C GLU A 89 -9.10 13.00 11.88
N SER A 90 -8.54 13.84 11.01
CA SER A 90 -9.29 14.89 10.31
C SER A 90 -10.19 14.37 9.18
N THR A 91 -10.12 13.08 8.84
CA THR A 91 -10.99 12.46 7.84
C THR A 91 -12.42 12.37 8.34
N ARG A 92 -13.24 13.35 7.96
CA ARG A 92 -14.67 13.43 8.35
C ARG A 92 -15.52 12.32 7.73
N ASN A 93 -15.27 11.99 6.46
CA ASN A 93 -16.05 11.01 5.70
C ASN A 93 -15.20 9.82 5.26
N ILE A 94 -15.03 8.86 6.16
CA ILE A 94 -14.25 7.63 5.92
C ILE A 94 -14.77 6.87 4.69
N ARG A 95 -16.10 6.72 4.55
CA ARG A 95 -16.72 6.02 3.42
C ARG A 95 -16.27 6.63 2.10
N TYR A 96 -16.38 7.96 1.97
CA TYR A 96 -15.99 8.68 0.76
C TYR A 96 -14.49 8.56 0.49
N ARG A 97 -13.64 8.70 1.53
CA ARG A 97 -12.19 8.59 1.34
C ARG A 97 -11.73 7.21 0.91
N VAL A 98 -12.32 6.15 1.45
CA VAL A 98 -12.01 4.77 1.01
C VAL A 98 -12.45 4.56 -0.44
N GLN A 99 -13.68 4.95 -0.78
CA GLN A 99 -14.18 4.89 -2.17
C GLN A 99 -13.28 5.68 -3.13
N GLU A 100 -12.93 6.91 -2.77
CA GLU A 100 -12.09 7.79 -3.57
C GLU A 100 -10.69 7.21 -3.75
N GLY A 101 -10.08 6.68 -2.68
CA GLY A 101 -8.77 6.05 -2.73
C GLY A 101 -8.73 4.89 -3.72
N ILE A 102 -9.72 4.00 -3.68
CA ILE A 102 -9.86 2.88 -4.62
C ILE A 102 -10.06 3.38 -6.06
N SER A 103 -10.93 4.36 -6.26
CA SER A 103 -11.21 4.92 -7.59
C SER A 103 -9.98 5.61 -8.20
N ARG A 104 -9.23 6.37 -7.40
CA ARG A 104 -8.00 7.02 -7.83
C ARG A 104 -6.93 5.98 -8.16
N ALA A 105 -6.73 4.99 -7.31
CA ALA A 105 -5.72 3.96 -7.54
C ALA A 105 -5.95 3.18 -8.84
N LYS A 106 -7.21 2.85 -9.15
CA LYS A 106 -7.60 2.29 -10.45
C LYS A 106 -7.12 3.16 -11.62
N ASN A 107 -7.30 4.47 -11.53
CA ASN A 107 -6.90 5.40 -12.60
C ASN A 107 -5.38 5.55 -12.72
N GLN A 108 -4.61 5.08 -11.73
CA GLN A 108 -3.15 5.06 -11.73
C GLN A 108 -2.60 3.67 -12.12
N GLY A 109 -3.47 2.74 -12.52
CA GLY A 109 -3.07 1.39 -12.94
C GLY A 109 -2.67 0.46 -11.79
N ALA A 110 -2.92 0.85 -10.54
CA ALA A 110 -2.56 0.03 -9.39
C ALA A 110 -3.39 -1.26 -9.30
N SER A 111 -2.74 -2.36 -8.94
CA SER A 111 -3.42 -3.62 -8.57
C SER A 111 -3.71 -3.71 -7.07
N VAL A 112 -3.04 -2.88 -6.25
CA VAL A 112 -3.17 -2.89 -4.78
C VAL A 112 -3.37 -1.48 -4.25
N VAL A 113 -4.26 -1.34 -3.27
CA VAL A 113 -4.45 -0.09 -2.50
C VAL A 113 -4.14 -0.34 -1.04
N ILE A 114 -3.32 0.50 -0.42
CA ILE A 114 -2.88 0.35 0.96
C ILE A 114 -3.35 1.57 1.75
N PHE A 115 -4.30 1.33 2.66
CA PHE A 115 -4.79 2.35 3.58
C PHE A 115 -4.04 2.28 4.90
N HIS A 116 -3.37 3.36 5.26
CA HIS A 116 -2.95 3.64 6.62
C HIS A 116 -4.15 4.17 7.42
N ILE A 117 -4.61 3.42 8.42
CA ILE A 117 -5.60 3.87 9.39
C ILE A 117 -4.89 4.67 10.48
N ASN A 118 -4.49 5.89 10.13
CA ASN A 118 -3.84 6.83 11.06
C ASN A 118 -4.85 7.57 11.94
N ARG A 119 -5.62 6.78 12.68
CA ARG A 119 -6.65 7.26 13.60
C ARG A 119 -7.01 6.19 14.60
N GLU A 120 -7.33 6.59 15.83
CA GLU A 120 -7.73 5.68 16.91
C GLU A 120 -9.15 5.13 16.67
N ASN A 121 -10.06 6.00 16.22
CA ASN A 121 -11.47 5.67 16.11
C ASN A 121 -11.95 5.71 14.66
N TYR A 122 -12.40 4.58 14.15
CA TYR A 122 -12.98 4.46 12.81
C TYR A 122 -14.20 3.54 12.81
N ASP A 123 -15.13 3.77 11.89
CA ASP A 123 -16.31 2.92 11.75
C ASP A 123 -16.07 1.84 10.69
N VAL A 124 -16.04 0.58 11.11
CA VAL A 124 -15.87 -0.60 10.22
C VAL A 124 -16.93 -0.58 9.11
N TRP A 125 -18.18 -0.23 9.42
CA TRP A 125 -19.25 -0.16 8.43
C TRP A 125 -19.02 0.93 7.37
N LYS A 126 -18.38 2.07 7.72
CA LYS A 126 -18.05 3.13 6.76
C LYS A 126 -16.95 2.68 5.81
N ILE A 127 -15.94 1.98 6.33
CA ILE A 127 -14.86 1.40 5.51
C ILE A 127 -15.47 0.39 4.53
N ASN A 128 -16.26 -0.56 5.01
CA ASN A 128 -16.93 -1.55 4.16
C ASN A 128 -17.87 -0.93 3.12
N ALA A 129 -18.64 0.10 3.48
CA ALA A 129 -19.46 0.84 2.53
C ALA A 129 -18.62 1.56 1.47
N GLY A 130 -17.43 2.07 1.85
CA GLY A 130 -16.47 2.69 0.95
C GLY A 130 -15.86 1.67 -0.02
N ILE A 131 -15.44 0.50 0.46
CA ILE A 131 -14.95 -0.61 -0.36
C ILE A 131 -16.01 -1.03 -1.37
N LYS A 132 -17.24 -1.30 -0.91
CA LYS A 132 -18.37 -1.67 -1.77
C LYS A 132 -18.56 -0.69 -2.91
N GLN A 133 -18.58 0.61 -2.59
CA GLN A 133 -18.82 1.66 -3.57
C GLN A 133 -17.62 1.87 -4.51
N GLY A 134 -16.39 1.75 -3.99
CA GLY A 134 -15.17 1.87 -4.77
C GLY A 134 -15.07 0.74 -5.79
N LEU A 135 -15.25 -0.50 -5.34
CA LEU A 135 -15.16 -1.69 -6.19
C LEU A 135 -16.29 -1.84 -7.21
N PHE A 136 -17.43 -1.17 -7.01
CA PHE A 136 -18.56 -1.19 -7.94
C PHE A 136 -18.19 -0.63 -9.33
N TRP A 137 -17.28 0.35 -9.40
CA TRP A 137 -16.84 1.00 -10.64
C TRP A 137 -15.49 0.47 -11.17
N VAL A 138 -14.97 -0.58 -10.54
CA VAL A 138 -13.67 -1.19 -10.85
C VAL A 138 -13.94 -2.51 -11.59
N SER A 139 -13.29 -2.69 -12.74
CA SER A 139 -13.39 -3.94 -13.50
C SER A 139 -12.81 -5.11 -12.70
N GLN A 140 -13.21 -6.35 -12.99
CA GLN A 140 -12.79 -7.52 -12.19
C GLN A 140 -11.27 -7.72 -12.16
N ASN A 141 -10.54 -7.25 -13.17
CA ASN A 141 -9.09 -7.41 -13.28
C ASN A 141 -8.31 -6.23 -12.64
N GLN A 142 -9.00 -5.23 -12.09
CA GLN A 142 -8.38 -4.07 -11.44
C GLN A 142 -8.58 -4.14 -9.92
N ILE A 143 -7.61 -3.64 -9.15
CA ILE A 143 -7.63 -3.63 -7.68
C ILE A 143 -7.93 -5.03 -7.12
N GLN A 144 -6.92 -5.89 -7.14
CA GLN A 144 -7.00 -7.26 -6.66
C GLN A 144 -6.92 -7.36 -5.14
N GLN A 145 -6.26 -6.40 -4.48
CA GLN A 145 -6.05 -6.42 -3.05
C GLN A 145 -6.22 -5.01 -2.44
N ILE A 146 -6.74 -4.99 -1.22
CA ILE A 146 -6.81 -3.79 -0.38
C ILE A 146 -6.18 -4.14 0.97
N PHE A 147 -5.13 -3.42 1.32
CA PHE A 147 -4.46 -3.54 2.62
C PHE A 147 -5.00 -2.44 3.54
N PHE A 148 -5.23 -2.79 4.79
CA PHE A 148 -5.49 -1.86 5.86
C PHE A 148 -4.42 -2.06 6.92
N VAL A 149 -3.68 -1.01 7.23
CA VAL A 149 -2.59 -1.02 8.22
C VAL A 149 -2.95 -0.05 9.33
N ALA A 150 -3.09 -0.54 10.55
CA ALA A 150 -3.35 0.31 11.72
C ALA A 150 -2.04 0.81 12.36
N ASN A 151 -2.13 1.86 13.19
CA ASN A 151 -1.00 2.37 13.98
C ASN A 151 -0.34 1.29 14.86
N SER A 152 -1.11 0.27 15.27
CA SER A 152 -0.64 -0.93 15.99
C SER A 152 0.25 -1.84 15.14
N LYS A 153 0.42 -1.54 13.85
CA LYS A 153 1.08 -2.36 12.81
C LYS A 153 0.33 -3.65 12.48
N GLN A 154 -0.90 -3.81 12.97
CA GLN A 154 -1.80 -4.85 12.49
C GLN A 154 -2.16 -4.58 11.04
N ILE A 155 -2.21 -5.65 10.24
CA ILE A 155 -2.51 -5.61 8.81
C ILE A 155 -3.71 -6.51 8.57
N GLN A 156 -4.72 -5.99 7.88
CA GLN A 156 -5.74 -6.81 7.26
C GLN A 156 -5.66 -6.65 5.74
N ILE A 157 -5.60 -7.78 5.04
CA ILE A 157 -5.62 -7.84 3.58
C ILE A 157 -6.99 -8.34 3.17
N ILE A 158 -7.62 -7.65 2.23
CA ILE A 158 -8.88 -8.05 1.61
C ILE A 158 -8.60 -8.24 0.13
N THR A 159 -8.61 -9.48 -0.32
CA THR A 159 -8.54 -9.78 -1.76
C THR A 159 -9.91 -9.59 -2.42
N ARG A 160 -9.91 -9.49 -3.75
CA ARG A 160 -11.15 -9.48 -4.54
C ARG A 160 -12.01 -10.71 -4.26
N GLU A 161 -11.37 -11.87 -4.13
CA GLU A 161 -12.03 -13.13 -3.79
C GLU A 161 -12.63 -13.09 -2.38
N ASP A 162 -11.89 -12.60 -1.38
CA ASP A 162 -12.42 -12.43 -0.01
C ASP A 162 -13.70 -11.61 -0.01
N TRP A 163 -13.67 -10.48 -0.72
CA TRP A 163 -14.81 -9.58 -0.82
C TRP A 163 -16.03 -10.25 -1.47
N GLN A 164 -15.82 -10.98 -2.57
CA GLN A 164 -16.88 -11.72 -3.27
C GLN A 164 -17.47 -12.84 -2.41
N ASN A 165 -16.64 -13.48 -1.60
CA ASN A 165 -17.04 -14.53 -0.65
C ASN A 165 -17.64 -13.98 0.66
N GLY A 166 -17.90 -12.67 0.74
CA GLY A 166 -18.52 -12.06 1.91
C GLY A 166 -17.61 -12.02 3.14
N ARG A 167 -16.29 -11.90 2.92
CA ARG A 167 -15.28 -11.66 3.97
C ARG A 167 -14.86 -10.17 3.95
N PRO A 168 -15.63 -9.28 4.61
CA PRO A 168 -15.36 -7.84 4.60
C PRO A 168 -14.27 -7.45 5.60
N PHE A 169 -13.90 -6.16 5.58
CA PHE A 169 -13.01 -5.56 6.57
C PHE A 169 -13.57 -5.75 7.99
N GLN A 170 -12.67 -6.06 8.93
CA GLN A 170 -12.94 -6.24 10.36
C GLN A 170 -12.09 -5.26 11.17
N ARG A 171 -12.42 -5.10 12.46
CA ARG A 171 -11.63 -4.24 13.34
C ARG A 171 -10.23 -4.84 13.56
N ILE A 172 -9.21 -3.99 13.42
CA ILE A 172 -7.77 -4.24 13.70
C ILE A 172 -7.14 -3.08 14.49
#